data_AF-A0A9D4B4J3-F1
#
_entry.id   AF-A0A9D4B4J3-F1
#
_cell.length_a   1.000
_cell.length_b   1.000
_cell.length_c   1.000
_cell.angle_alpha   90.00
_cell.angle_beta   90.00
_cell.angle_gamma   90.00
#
_symmetry.space_group_name_H-M   'P 1'
#
loop_
_entity.id
_entity.type
_entity.pdbx_description
1 polymer ?
#
loop_
_entity_poly.entity_id
_entity_poly.type
_entity_poly.pdbx_seq_one_letter_code
_entity_poly.pdbx_strand_id
1 'polypeptide(L)'
;MTKCKNLESLLKHGDRFDLNGLELYKELRTLSSMLPHAKSVMDIVQFIHTSKLVDIYPNVYVATRNLLTIPVTVASGEWSFSKLKLIKTISALQ
;
A
#
# COMPACT_ATOMS: atom_id res chain seq x y z
N MET A 1 16.14 -2.12 6.17
CA MET A 1 16.49 -2.87 4.96
C MET A 1 15.57 -4.08 4.73
N THR A 2 15.59 -5.10 5.59
CA THR A 2 14.92 -6.41 5.37
C THR A 2 13.42 -6.29 5.07
N LYS A 3 12.69 -5.44 5.82
CA LYS A 3 11.25 -5.22 5.58
C LYS A 3 10.95 -4.63 4.19
N CYS A 4 11.77 -3.68 3.72
CA CYS A 4 11.62 -3.06 2.40
C CYS A 4 11.91 -4.04 1.27
N LYS A 5 12.88 -4.97 1.47
CA LYS A 5 13.16 -6.05 0.53
C LYS A 5 12.07 -7.11 0.50
N ASN A 6 11.46 -7.43 1.63
CA ASN A 6 10.29 -8.30 1.68
C ASN A 6 9.11 -7.67 0.92
N LEU A 7 8.89 -6.35 1.07
CA LEU A 7 7.86 -5.63 0.33
C LEU A 7 8.12 -5.62 -1.18
N GLU A 8 9.36 -5.38 -1.61
CA GLU A 8 9.78 -5.53 -3.01
C GLU A 8 9.44 -6.92 -3.54
N SER A 9 9.79 -7.98 -2.80
CA SER A 9 9.51 -9.36 -3.22
C SER A 9 8.02 -9.69 -3.24
N LEU A 10 7.23 -9.13 -2.32
CA LEU A 10 5.78 -9.38 -2.24
C LEU A 10 5.04 -8.73 -3.42
N LEU A 11 5.53 -7.56 -3.87
CA LEU A 11 4.91 -6.77 -4.93
C LEU A 11 5.51 -7.06 -6.31
N LYS A 12 6.55 -7.89 -6.39
CA LYS A 12 7.16 -8.33 -7.64
C LYS A 12 6.17 -9.18 -8.44
N HIS A 13 5.97 -8.86 -9.71
CA HIS A 13 5.17 -9.66 -10.64
C HIS A 13 6.03 -10.09 -11.84
N GLY A 14 6.39 -11.38 -11.86
CA GLY A 14 7.37 -11.90 -12.83
C GLY A 14 8.73 -11.26 -12.62
N ASP A 15 9.32 -10.64 -13.65
CA ASP A 15 10.60 -9.92 -13.54
C ASP A 15 10.43 -8.43 -13.22
N ARG A 16 9.19 -7.90 -13.26
CA ARG A 16 8.92 -6.48 -13.01
C ARG A 16 8.77 -6.21 -11.52
N PHE A 17 9.45 -5.17 -11.05
CA PHE A 17 9.31 -4.63 -9.71
C PHE A 17 9.01 -3.15 -9.80
N ASP A 18 7.87 -2.72 -9.24
CA ASP A 18 7.50 -1.30 -9.15
C ASP A 18 8.27 -0.56 -8.06
N LEU A 19 9.04 -1.29 -7.23
CA LEU A 19 9.71 -0.77 -6.04
C LEU A 19 11.10 -1.33 -5.89
N ASN A 20 12.08 -0.46 -5.63
CA ASN A 20 13.40 -0.87 -5.18
C ASN A 20 13.48 -0.76 -3.65
N GLY A 21 13.55 -1.89 -2.97
CA GLY A 21 13.59 -2.00 -1.51
C GLY A 21 14.84 -1.40 -0.86
N LEU A 22 15.97 -1.30 -1.57
CA LEU A 22 17.15 -0.58 -1.07
C LEU A 22 16.91 0.93 -1.11
N GLU A 23 16.44 1.45 -2.23
CA GLU A 23 16.16 2.87 -2.40
C GLU A 23 15.00 3.32 -1.50
N LEU A 24 13.93 2.51 -1.39
CA LEU A 24 12.85 2.71 -0.44
C LEU A 24 13.36 2.84 1.00
N TYR A 25 14.31 2.00 1.42
CA TYR A 25 14.88 2.07 2.76
C TYR A 25 15.66 3.38 2.98
N LYS A 26 16.44 3.81 1.97
CA LYS A 26 17.19 5.08 2.03
C LYS A 26 16.25 6.28 2.10
N GLU A 27 15.26 6.33 1.21
CA GLU A 27 14.24 7.37 1.17
C GLU A 27 13.48 7.47 2.50
N LEU A 28 13.03 6.34 3.05
CA LEU A 28 12.37 6.27 4.36
C LEU A 28 13.26 6.79 5.49
N ARG A 29 14.56 6.48 5.46
CA ARG A 29 15.50 6.96 6.48
C ARG A 29 15.64 8.49 6.44
N THR A 30 15.75 9.05 5.23
CA THR A 30 15.80 10.50 5.03
C THR A 30 14.49 11.16 5.47
N LEU A 31 13.35 10.59 5.05
CA LEU A 31 12.03 11.11 5.38
C LEU A 31 11.73 11.02 6.88
N SER A 32 12.17 9.97 7.56
CA SER A 32 12.05 9.83 9.02
C SER A 32 12.81 10.92 9.79
N SER A 33 13.86 11.50 9.21
CA SER A 33 14.56 12.63 9.80
C SER A 33 13.81 13.95 9.60
N MET A 34 13.07 14.09 8.50
CA MET A 34 12.30 15.31 8.20
C MET A 34 10.92 15.30 8.85
N LEU A 35 10.33 14.12 9.04
CA LEU A 35 9.01 13.93 9.62
C LEU A 35 9.06 12.95 10.80
N PRO A 36 9.75 13.30 11.90
CA PRO A 36 9.92 12.39 13.05
C PRO A 36 8.61 12.09 13.78
N HIS A 37 7.56 12.89 13.56
CA HIS A 37 6.25 12.76 14.20
C HIS A 37 5.17 12.13 13.31
N ALA A 38 5.55 11.51 12.18
CA ALA A 38 4.59 10.76 11.36
C ALA A 38 3.97 9.61 12.18
N LYS A 39 2.64 9.60 12.33
CA LYS A 39 1.92 8.57 13.10
C LYS A 39 1.28 7.52 12.21
N SER A 40 1.09 7.85 10.94
CA SER A 40 0.38 7.02 9.98
C SER A 40 0.98 7.11 8.57
N VAL A 41 0.64 6.13 7.74
CA VAL A 41 0.95 6.14 6.30
C VAL A 41 0.31 7.35 5.62
N MET A 42 -0.86 7.79 6.09
CA MET A 42 -1.53 8.98 5.57
C MET A 42 -0.74 10.26 5.82
N ASP A 43 -0.11 10.41 6.99
CA ASP A 43 0.73 11.57 7.29
C ASP A 43 1.91 11.67 6.31
N ILE A 44 2.52 10.52 5.97
CA ILE A 44 3.63 10.44 5.02
C ILE A 44 3.16 10.81 3.62
N VAL A 45 2.04 10.25 3.16
CA VAL A 45 1.47 10.54 1.84
C VAL A 45 1.08 12.02 1.72
N GLN A 46 0.42 12.55 2.74
CA GLN A 46 0.02 13.95 2.79
C GLN A 46 1.25 14.86 2.74
N PHE A 47 2.28 14.58 3.54
CA PHE A 47 3.52 15.36 3.53
C PHE A 47 4.21 15.36 2.16
N ILE A 48 4.34 14.19 1.53
CA ILE A 48 4.97 14.07 0.20
C ILE A 48 4.16 14.86 -0.83
N HIS A 49 2.83 14.81 -0.76
CA HIS A 49 1.96 15.49 -1.71
C HIS A 49 1.94 17.01 -1.50
N THR A 50 1.75 17.49 -0.26
CA THR A 50 1.71 18.93 0.05
C THR A 50 3.03 19.61 -0.22
N SER A 51 4.13 18.91 -0.01
CA SER A 51 5.49 19.41 -0.23
C SER A 51 6.00 19.19 -1.65
N LYS A 52 5.21 18.55 -2.54
CA LYS A 52 5.57 18.21 -3.93
C LYS A 52 6.88 17.40 -4.04
N LEU A 53 7.04 16.42 -3.14
CA LEU A 53 8.26 15.60 -3.03
C LEU A 53 8.12 14.23 -3.70
N VAL A 54 7.13 14.05 -4.57
CA VAL A 54 6.88 12.77 -5.26
C VAL A 54 8.08 12.35 -6.10
N ASP A 55 8.68 13.29 -6.84
CA ASP A 55 9.88 13.05 -7.64
C ASP A 55 11.14 12.81 -6.81
N ILE A 56 11.14 13.24 -5.54
CA ILE A 56 12.27 13.09 -4.61
C ILE A 56 12.20 11.76 -3.84
N TYR A 57 10.98 11.30 -3.54
CA TYR A 57 10.72 10.03 -2.84
C TYR A 57 9.79 9.11 -3.63
N PRO A 58 10.16 8.74 -4.87
CA PRO A 58 9.28 7.97 -5.75
C PRO A 58 9.00 6.57 -5.19
N ASN A 59 9.98 5.92 -4.55
CA ASN A 59 9.78 4.58 -3.98
C ASN A 59 8.86 4.63 -2.76
N VAL A 60 9.01 5.63 -1.88
CA VAL A 60 8.10 5.82 -0.74
C VAL A 60 6.69 6.10 -1.22
N TYR A 61 6.52 6.94 -2.24
CA TYR A 61 5.21 7.25 -2.81
C TYR A 61 4.52 6.00 -3.38
N VAL A 62 5.23 5.23 -4.22
CA VAL A 62 4.69 3.98 -4.78
C VAL A 62 4.40 2.96 -3.67
N ALA A 63 5.28 2.83 -2.68
CA ALA A 63 5.11 1.88 -1.58
C ALA A 63 3.89 2.21 -0.73
N THR A 64 3.72 3.48 -0.35
CA THR A 64 2.56 3.93 0.43
C THR A 64 1.27 3.85 -0.37
N ARG A 65 1.28 4.14 -1.67
CA ARG A 65 0.12 3.95 -2.57
C ARG A 65 -0.29 2.48 -2.68
N ASN A 66 0.66 1.57 -2.89
CA ASN A 66 0.40 0.13 -2.93
C ASN A 66 -0.12 -0.37 -1.57
N LEU A 67 0.49 0.08 -0.47
CA LEU A 67 0.07 -0.26 0.89
C LEU A 67 -1.31 0.30 1.26
N LEU A 68 -1.79 1.37 0.62
CA LEU A 68 -3.17 1.83 0.81
C LEU A 68 -4.14 1.08 -0.10
N THR A 69 -3.71 0.70 -1.30
CA THR A 69 -4.56 0.02 -2.28
C THR A 69 -4.81 -1.43 -1.88
N ILE A 70 -3.78 -2.16 -1.46
CA ILE A 70 -3.87 -3.58 -1.07
C ILE A 70 -4.90 -3.80 0.05
N PRO A 71 -4.81 -3.14 1.23
CA PRO A 71 -5.80 -3.30 2.30
C PRO A 71 -7.20 -2.85 1.89
N VAL A 72 -7.32 -1.82 1.05
CA VAL A 72 -8.62 -1.40 0.50
C VAL A 72 -9.21 -2.48 -0.41
N THR A 73 -8.40 -3.17 -1.21
CA THR A 73 -8.88 -4.27 -2.07
C THR A 73 -9.18 -5.57 -1.33
N VAL A 74 -8.37 -5.99 -0.34
CA VAL A 74 -8.72 -7.17 0.48
C VAL A 74 -9.93 -6.88 1.38
N ALA A 75 -10.03 -5.68 1.96
CA ALA A 75 -11.22 -5.30 2.73
C ALA A 75 -12.45 -5.17 1.83
N SER A 76 -12.38 -4.53 0.66
CA SER A 76 -13.53 -4.42 -0.24
C SER A 76 -13.95 -5.78 -0.81
N GLY A 77 -13.00 -6.67 -1.10
CA GLY A 77 -13.27 -8.03 -1.56
C GLY A 77 -14.00 -8.85 -0.51
N GLU A 78 -13.44 -8.99 0.69
CA GLU A 78 -14.03 -9.79 1.76
C GLU A 78 -15.33 -9.17 2.34
N TRP A 79 -15.39 -7.83 2.44
CA TRP A 79 -16.54 -7.15 3.03
C TRP A 79 -17.74 -7.08 2.06
N SER A 80 -17.49 -6.97 0.76
CA SER A 80 -18.56 -7.06 -0.25
C SER A 80 -19.01 -8.50 -0.50
N PHE A 81 -18.13 -9.49 -0.34
CA PHE A 81 -18.47 -10.91 -0.53
C PHE A 81 -19.41 -11.45 0.55
N SER A 82 -19.47 -10.81 1.73
CA SER A 82 -20.42 -11.18 2.79
C SER A 82 -21.90 -10.89 2.44
N LYS A 83 -22.19 -10.14 1.36
CA LYS A 83 -23.57 -9.87 0.92
C LYS A 83 -24.11 -10.86 -0.12
N LEU A 84 -23.27 -11.68 -0.76
CA LEU A 84 -23.71 -12.61 -1.81
C LEU A 84 -24.16 -13.99 -1.30
N LYS A 85 -24.14 -14.23 0.01
CA LYS A 85 -24.56 -15.51 0.60
C LYS A 85 -26.06 -15.63 0.92
N LEU A 86 -26.87 -14.60 0.65
CA LEU A 86 -28.30 -14.60 1.04
C LEU A 86 -29.30 -14.87 -0.12
N ILE A 87 -28.86 -14.91 -1.39
CA ILE A 87 -29.77 -14.99 -2.55
C ILE A 87 -29.93 -16.43 -3.09
N LYS A 88 -29.52 -17.47 -2.35
CA LYS A 88 -29.59 -18.87 -2.83
C LYS A 88 -30.62 -19.75 -2.11
N THR A 89 -31.35 -19.25 -1.12
CA THR A 89 -32.26 -20.09 -0.32
C THR A 89 -33.76 -19.89 -0.61
N ILE A 90 -34.16 -18.90 -1.44
CA ILE A 90 -35.60 -18.61 -1.66
C ILE A 90 -36.14 -19.23 -2.97
N SER A 91 -35.27 -19.72 -3.87
CA SER A 91 -35.67 -20.24 -5.19
C SER A 91 -35.76 -21.77 -5.30
N ALA A 92 -35.68 -22.51 -4.18
CA ALA A 92 -35.73 -23.98 -4.17
C ALA A 92 -37.03 -24.55 -3.56
N LEU A 93 -38.11 -23.77 -3.56
CA LEU A 93 -39.47 -24.23 -3.26
C LEU A 93 -40.41 -23.81 -4.39
N GLN A 94 -40.28 -24.48 -5.54
CA GLN A 94 -41.36 -24.71 -6.51
C GLN A 94 -40.99 -25.89 -7.40
#